data_AF-B0CT27-F1
#
_entry.id   AF-B0CT27-F1
#
_cell.length_a   1.000
_cell.length_b   1.000
_cell.length_c   1.000
_cell.angle_alpha   90.00
_cell.angle_beta   90.00
_cell.angle_gamma   90.00
#
_symmetry.space_group_name_H-M   'P 1'
#
loop_
_entity.id
_entity.type
_entity.pdbx_description
1 polymer ?
#
loop_
_entity_poly.entity_id
_entity_poly.type
_entity_poly.pdbx_seq_one_letter_code
_entity_poly.pdbx_strand_id
1 'polypeptide(L)'
;MVEESWPLFTKAMPPISLQTRVNSATWRGMARLARPRPTFKVPSRSTQRQPGPWLHTSAITQRPEPKNPKRKPTPSPTEAQLEDDEMDFVIDPDEVHAVIQTAKSTWPTHPNLPSGWSSDWSKWSHLLTFFYPAPYYFLRLPQIEMFVNIRHAIRGDVLPLAYNNSLEGFVFTTIRRTPPRELGNRFYYIDWKRQELFRIEEGEGGGTSEKRMVQLLRDSRGIEGMNLVKLRPDPEGDRVVQRILDHDDTVIPLLGEKYLEYTPAPTEALLDHYIGEAEALTQGEEVQEEGAAVEEHPGEPETTKALEDILESMRGKVPEDQEEEITRRLYELQAQAPEELGELLEMAQKMDGMTEDQAERVGEEIQEAMGDLMDEVSQSSKTLAKLLKETKKQSKANA
;
A
#
# COMPACT_ATOMS: atom_id res chain seq x y z
N MET A 1 43.62 -41.48 23.21
CA MET A 1 43.80 -42.32 22.01
C MET A 1 42.44 -42.95 21.77
N VAL A 2 41.49 -42.30 21.08
CA VAL A 2 41.43 -41.87 19.67
C VAL A 2 41.51 -43.05 18.71
N GLU A 3 40.60 -43.02 17.72
CA GLU A 3 40.33 -43.95 16.59
C GLU A 3 39.30 -45.05 16.88
N GLU A 4 38.33 -45.39 16.02
CA GLU A 4 37.70 -44.78 14.84
C GLU A 4 36.52 -45.74 14.52
N SER A 5 35.38 -45.20 14.04
CA SER A 5 34.47 -45.78 13.04
C SER A 5 33.01 -45.37 13.25
N TRP A 6 32.55 -44.40 12.44
CA TRP A 6 31.15 -44.16 12.11
C TRP A 6 31.00 -44.19 10.59
N PRO A 7 30.13 -45.04 10.01
CA PRO A 7 29.69 -44.87 8.64
C PRO A 7 28.33 -44.18 8.57
N LEU A 8 28.32 -43.07 7.81
CA LEU A 8 27.37 -42.76 6.74
C LEU A 8 25.86 -42.91 7.04
N PHE A 9 25.20 -41.79 7.37
CA PHE A 9 23.83 -41.50 6.91
C PHE A 9 23.59 -39.99 6.80
N THR A 10 24.28 -39.33 5.89
CA THR A 10 23.88 -38.02 5.35
C THR A 10 22.82 -38.25 4.27
N LYS A 11 21.55 -38.27 4.66
CA LYS A 11 20.45 -38.09 3.69
C LYS A 11 20.27 -36.59 3.45
N ALA A 12 20.46 -36.23 2.19
CA ALA A 12 20.58 -34.89 1.65
C ALA A 12 19.46 -33.92 2.09
N MET A 13 19.85 -32.82 2.73
CA MET A 13 19.15 -31.56 2.52
C MET A 13 19.60 -31.00 1.15
N PRO A 14 18.69 -30.41 0.35
CA PRO A 14 19.10 -29.77 -0.89
C PRO A 14 20.04 -28.60 -0.57
N PRO A 15 21.02 -28.29 -1.42
CA PRO A 15 21.88 -27.12 -1.27
C PRO A 15 21.05 -25.84 -1.12
N ILE A 16 21.54 -24.89 -0.32
CA ILE A 16 20.89 -23.60 -0.01
C ILE A 16 20.43 -22.86 -1.28
N SER A 17 21.14 -23.04 -2.40
CA SER A 17 20.78 -22.48 -3.72
C SER A 17 19.47 -23.01 -4.32
N LEU A 18 18.99 -24.18 -3.89
CA LEU A 18 17.70 -24.75 -4.32
C LEU A 18 16.55 -24.34 -3.39
N GLN A 19 16.81 -23.96 -2.13
CA GLN A 19 15.77 -23.44 -1.23
C GLN A 19 15.21 -22.10 -1.73
N THR A 20 16.04 -21.24 -2.30
CA THR A 20 15.62 -19.95 -2.88
C THR A 20 14.63 -20.13 -4.03
N ARG A 21 14.80 -21.17 -4.87
CA ARG A 21 13.89 -21.48 -6.00
C ARG A 21 12.57 -22.12 -5.56
N VAL A 22 12.60 -22.99 -4.54
CA VAL A 22 11.39 -23.60 -3.96
C VAL A 22 10.57 -22.54 -3.20
N ASN A 23 11.26 -21.65 -2.48
CA ASN A 23 10.63 -20.53 -1.82
C ASN A 23 10.01 -19.58 -2.86
N SER A 24 10.73 -19.18 -3.92
CA SER A 24 10.18 -18.25 -4.93
C SER A 24 8.97 -18.80 -5.69
N ALA A 25 8.89 -20.12 -5.93
CA ALA A 25 7.69 -20.76 -6.49
C ALA A 25 6.49 -20.74 -5.52
N THR A 26 6.74 -21.00 -4.24
CA THR A 26 5.73 -20.96 -3.17
C THR A 26 5.22 -19.53 -2.95
N TRP A 27 6.13 -18.54 -2.95
CA TRP A 27 5.85 -17.12 -2.89
C TRP A 27 5.04 -16.63 -4.10
N ARG A 28 5.38 -17.06 -5.32
CA ARG A 28 4.60 -16.78 -6.54
C ARG A 28 3.19 -17.36 -6.51
N GLY A 29 3.01 -18.55 -5.91
CA GLY A 29 1.69 -19.12 -5.66
C GLY A 29 0.87 -18.29 -4.67
N MET A 30 1.52 -17.75 -3.64
CA MET A 30 0.88 -16.99 -2.57
C MET A 30 0.52 -15.56 -2.97
N ALA A 31 1.35 -14.87 -3.74
CA ALA A 31 1.02 -13.57 -4.33
C ALA A 31 -0.20 -13.65 -5.27
N ARG A 32 -0.39 -14.78 -5.96
CA ARG A 32 -1.59 -15.05 -6.79
C ARG A 32 -2.84 -15.37 -5.97
N LEU A 33 -2.69 -15.87 -4.74
CA LEU A 33 -3.81 -16.15 -3.82
C LEU A 33 -4.21 -14.92 -3.00
N ALA A 34 -3.30 -13.96 -2.80
CA ALA A 34 -3.57 -12.68 -2.15
C ALA A 34 -4.31 -11.67 -3.04
N ARG A 35 -4.37 -11.90 -4.37
CA ARG A 35 -5.22 -11.10 -5.26
C ARG A 35 -6.69 -11.45 -5.02
N PRO A 36 -7.57 -10.49 -4.67
CA PRO A 36 -9.00 -10.77 -4.56
C PRO A 36 -9.51 -11.30 -5.90
N ARG A 37 -9.98 -12.55 -5.93
CA ARG A 37 -10.73 -13.04 -7.10
C ARG A 37 -12.05 -12.28 -7.14
N PRO A 38 -12.42 -11.62 -8.25
CA PRO A 38 -13.72 -11.00 -8.37
C PRO A 38 -14.77 -12.12 -8.35
N THR A 39 -15.40 -12.35 -7.21
CA THR A 39 -16.55 -13.24 -7.08
C THR A 39 -17.83 -12.43 -7.20
N PHE A 40 -17.95 -11.67 -8.29
CA PHE A 40 -19.24 -11.16 -8.72
C PHE A 40 -19.83 -12.11 -9.76
N LYS A 41 -20.58 -13.12 -9.29
CA LYS A 41 -21.61 -13.74 -10.12
C LYS A 41 -22.89 -12.93 -9.97
N VAL A 42 -23.08 -11.96 -10.88
CA VAL A 42 -24.39 -11.34 -11.08
C VAL A 42 -25.34 -12.43 -11.59
N PRO A 43 -26.49 -12.69 -10.95
CA PRO A 43 -27.51 -13.56 -11.52
C PRO A 43 -28.15 -12.80 -12.70
N SER A 44 -27.86 -13.23 -13.93
CA SER A 44 -28.67 -12.84 -15.08
C SER A 44 -30.11 -13.29 -14.84
N ARG A 45 -31.01 -12.32 -14.64
CA ARG A 45 -32.46 -12.50 -14.67
C ARG A 45 -32.87 -13.06 -16.03
N SER A 46 -32.95 -14.39 -16.10
CA SER A 46 -33.71 -15.09 -17.13
C SER A 46 -35.19 -14.90 -16.81
N THR A 47 -35.87 -14.03 -17.55
CA THR A 47 -37.34 -14.02 -17.61
C THR A 47 -37.81 -15.29 -18.29
N GLN A 48 -38.17 -16.27 -17.47
CA GLN A 48 -38.91 -17.47 -17.86
C GLN A 48 -40.33 -17.04 -18.27
N ARG A 49 -40.57 -16.85 -19.56
CA ARG A 49 -41.92 -16.71 -20.14
C ARG A 49 -42.50 -18.11 -20.38
N GLN A 50 -43.69 -18.34 -19.82
CA GLN A 50 -44.52 -19.50 -20.14
C GLN A 50 -45.07 -19.41 -21.58
N PRO A 51 -45.37 -20.56 -22.21
CA PRO A 51 -45.90 -20.61 -23.57
C PRO A 51 -47.42 -20.35 -23.59
N GLY A 52 -47.84 -19.36 -24.38
CA GLY A 52 -49.23 -19.12 -24.76
C GLY A 52 -49.37 -19.16 -26.28
N PRO A 53 -50.51 -19.63 -26.83
CA PRO A 53 -50.61 -20.07 -28.21
C PRO A 53 -50.84 -18.94 -29.22
N TRP A 54 -50.48 -19.30 -30.46
CA TRP A 54 -50.51 -18.53 -31.71
C TRP A 54 -51.88 -17.91 -32.04
N LEU A 55 -51.86 -16.65 -32.49
CA LEU A 55 -52.80 -16.14 -33.51
C LEU A 55 -52.09 -15.19 -34.48
N HIS A 56 -52.50 -15.34 -35.74
CA HIS A 56 -51.99 -14.74 -36.97
C HIS A 56 -52.28 -13.24 -37.14
N THR A 57 -51.54 -12.69 -38.13
CA THR A 57 -51.79 -11.55 -39.04
C THR A 57 -50.90 -10.33 -38.76
N SER A 58 -50.38 -9.55 -39.71
CA SER A 58 -50.10 -9.63 -41.15
C SER A 58 -49.47 -8.27 -41.50
N ALA A 59 -48.42 -8.26 -42.32
CA ALA A 59 -47.94 -7.15 -43.16
C ALA A 59 -47.59 -5.80 -42.49
N ILE A 60 -46.37 -5.29 -42.76
CA ILE A 60 -46.16 -4.08 -43.58
C ILE A 60 -44.65 -3.80 -43.70
N THR A 61 -44.22 -3.97 -44.96
CA THR A 61 -43.29 -3.15 -45.75
C THR A 61 -41.91 -2.78 -45.19
N GLN A 62 -40.91 -3.34 -45.89
CA GLN A 62 -39.50 -2.99 -45.87
C GLN A 62 -39.27 -1.50 -46.17
N ARG A 63 -38.44 -0.87 -45.34
CA ARG A 63 -37.84 0.45 -45.59
C ARG A 63 -36.34 0.23 -45.82
N PRO A 64 -35.76 0.68 -46.95
CA PRO A 64 -34.34 0.49 -47.21
C PRO A 64 -33.49 1.37 -46.27
N GLU A 65 -32.44 0.76 -45.73
CA GLU A 65 -31.45 1.41 -44.86
C GLU A 65 -30.72 2.56 -45.59
N PRO A 66 -30.47 3.70 -44.91
CA PRO A 66 -29.49 4.66 -45.40
C PRO A 66 -28.08 4.10 -45.20
N LYS A 67 -27.30 4.09 -46.30
CA LYS A 67 -25.85 3.80 -46.30
C LYS A 67 -25.14 4.79 -45.37
N ASN A 68 -24.84 4.36 -44.15
CA ASN A 68 -23.92 5.09 -43.29
C ASN A 68 -22.46 4.88 -43.77
N PRO A 69 -21.65 5.94 -43.84
CA PRO A 69 -20.24 5.84 -44.21
C PRO A 69 -19.49 5.01 -43.16
N LYS A 70 -18.62 4.11 -43.62
CA LYS A 70 -17.70 3.33 -42.77
C LYS A 70 -16.88 4.30 -41.91
N ARG A 71 -17.27 4.47 -40.63
CA ARG A 71 -16.37 5.00 -39.61
C ARG A 71 -15.23 4.00 -39.47
N LYS A 72 -14.00 4.46 -39.73
CA LYS A 72 -12.80 3.72 -39.33
C LYS A 72 -12.90 3.51 -37.82
N PRO A 73 -12.56 2.31 -37.30
CA PRO A 73 -12.48 2.11 -35.87
C PRO A 73 -11.49 3.13 -35.32
N THR A 74 -11.96 3.99 -34.42
CA THR A 74 -11.10 4.74 -33.51
C THR A 74 -10.24 3.70 -32.80
N PRO A 75 -8.90 3.78 -32.83
CA PRO A 75 -8.09 2.91 -32.00
C PRO A 75 -8.58 3.11 -30.57
N SER A 76 -9.01 2.03 -29.93
CA SER A 76 -9.16 1.97 -28.49
C SER A 76 -7.88 2.54 -27.88
N PRO A 77 -7.96 3.32 -26.78
CA PRO A 77 -6.76 3.70 -26.04
C PRO A 77 -6.02 2.39 -25.80
N THR A 78 -4.81 2.30 -26.34
CA THR A 78 -3.88 1.22 -26.04
C THR A 78 -3.91 1.14 -24.53
N GLU A 79 -4.51 0.06 -23.98
CA GLU A 79 -4.20 -0.38 -22.63
C GLU A 79 -2.68 -0.29 -22.59
N ALA A 80 -2.17 0.67 -21.84
CA ALA A 80 -0.78 0.69 -21.46
C ALA A 80 -0.58 -0.69 -20.85
N GLN A 81 -0.03 -1.58 -21.65
CA GLN A 81 0.56 -2.81 -21.19
C GLN A 81 1.67 -2.29 -20.29
N LEU A 82 1.33 -2.14 -19.00
CA LEU A 82 2.28 -2.29 -17.93
C LEU A 82 2.97 -3.60 -18.28
N GLU A 83 4.13 -3.48 -18.92
CA GLU A 83 5.07 -4.57 -18.99
C GLU A 83 5.15 -5.06 -17.55
N ASP A 84 4.72 -6.31 -17.32
CA ASP A 84 5.01 -7.05 -16.10
C ASP A 84 6.55 -7.11 -16.08
N ASP A 85 7.19 -6.03 -15.65
CA ASP A 85 8.56 -6.01 -15.19
C ASP A 85 8.54 -7.01 -14.04
N GLU A 86 8.88 -8.25 -14.37
CA GLU A 86 9.19 -9.32 -13.43
C GLU A 86 10.37 -8.79 -12.60
N MET A 87 10.05 -7.99 -11.59
CA MET A 87 10.98 -7.50 -10.59
C MET A 87 11.66 -8.73 -10.02
N ASP A 88 12.92 -8.92 -10.38
CA ASP A 88 13.76 -9.97 -9.84
C ASP A 88 13.85 -9.75 -8.33
N PHE A 89 13.04 -10.53 -7.60
CA PHE A 89 12.96 -10.42 -6.16
C PHE A 89 14.28 -10.90 -5.54
N VAL A 90 15.11 -9.94 -5.16
CA VAL A 90 16.32 -10.20 -4.38
C VAL A 90 15.92 -10.26 -2.91
N ILE A 91 15.98 -11.46 -2.34
CA ILE A 91 15.84 -11.64 -0.88
C ILE A 91 17.14 -11.16 -0.24
N ASP A 92 17.03 -10.17 0.64
CA ASP A 92 18.17 -9.68 1.41
C ASP A 92 18.61 -10.75 2.44
N PRO A 93 19.85 -11.27 2.35
CA PRO A 93 20.34 -12.28 3.29
C PRO A 93 20.45 -11.78 4.74
N ASP A 94 20.72 -10.49 4.95
CA ASP A 94 20.90 -9.90 6.28
C ASP A 94 19.56 -9.74 6.98
N GLU A 95 18.51 -9.37 6.24
CA GLU A 95 17.14 -9.35 6.75
C GLU A 95 16.63 -10.75 7.09
N VAL A 96 16.89 -11.74 6.23
CA VAL A 96 16.59 -13.14 6.54
C VAL A 96 17.30 -13.56 7.82
N HIS A 97 18.56 -13.18 7.99
CA HIS A 97 19.31 -13.45 9.20
C HIS A 97 18.66 -12.78 10.42
N ALA A 98 18.27 -11.51 10.30
CA ALA A 98 17.62 -10.75 11.37
C ALA A 98 16.29 -11.39 11.81
N VAL A 99 15.44 -11.83 10.87
CA VAL A 99 14.19 -12.54 11.17
C VAL A 99 14.48 -13.84 11.93
N ILE A 100 15.43 -14.64 11.46
CA ILE A 100 15.80 -15.91 12.10
C ILE A 100 16.39 -15.68 13.50
N GLN A 101 17.25 -14.68 13.65
CA GLN A 101 17.85 -14.33 14.95
C GLN A 101 16.80 -13.81 15.92
N THR A 102 15.86 -12.98 15.46
CA THR A 102 14.73 -12.51 16.27
C THR A 102 13.89 -13.68 16.75
N ALA A 103 13.54 -14.60 15.85
CA ALA A 103 12.80 -15.80 16.20
C ALA A 103 13.53 -16.66 17.23
N LYS A 104 14.85 -16.83 17.09
CA LYS A 104 15.66 -17.63 18.03
C LYS A 104 15.87 -16.97 19.39
N SER A 105 16.02 -15.66 19.43
CA SER A 105 16.39 -14.90 20.63
C SER A 105 15.19 -14.43 21.43
N THR A 106 14.08 -14.11 20.76
CA THR A 106 12.95 -13.39 21.36
C THR A 106 11.72 -14.27 21.54
N TRP A 107 11.46 -15.20 20.61
CA TRP A 107 10.25 -16.01 20.68
C TRP A 107 10.42 -17.18 21.65
N PRO A 108 9.37 -17.47 22.44
CA PRO A 108 9.48 -18.49 23.47
C PRO A 108 9.71 -19.87 22.85
N THR A 109 10.52 -20.67 23.57
CA THR A 109 10.72 -22.07 23.25
C THR A 109 10.05 -22.92 24.33
N HIS A 110 9.29 -23.93 23.89
CA HIS A 110 8.46 -24.71 24.78
C HIS A 110 8.88 -26.19 24.72
N PRO A 111 9.57 -26.70 25.75
CA PRO A 111 9.81 -28.14 25.84
C PRO A 111 8.48 -28.84 26.09
N ASN A 112 8.19 -29.90 25.33
CA ASN A 112 6.99 -30.74 25.46
C ASN A 112 5.70 -30.21 24.79
N LEU A 113 5.80 -29.77 23.54
CA LEU A 113 4.62 -29.58 22.68
C LEU A 113 4.03 -30.94 22.23
N PRO A 114 2.71 -31.01 21.93
CA PRO A 114 2.11 -32.22 21.39
C PRO A 114 2.72 -32.60 20.02
N SER A 115 2.55 -33.86 19.62
CA SER A 115 3.04 -34.34 18.32
C SER A 115 2.56 -33.48 17.15
N GLY A 116 3.45 -33.17 16.21
CA GLY A 116 3.20 -32.30 15.06
C GLY A 116 3.39 -30.80 15.33
N TRP A 117 3.44 -30.38 16.60
CA TRP A 117 3.70 -28.99 16.98
C TRP A 117 5.16 -28.79 17.39
N SER A 118 5.70 -27.61 17.08
CA SER A 118 7.09 -27.27 17.33
C SER A 118 7.24 -25.79 17.67
N SER A 119 8.25 -25.46 18.47
CA SER A 119 8.75 -24.10 18.69
C SER A 119 10.21 -23.98 18.22
N ASP A 120 10.71 -24.95 17.45
CA ASP A 120 12.01 -24.86 16.80
C ASP A 120 11.84 -24.05 15.51
N TRP A 121 11.93 -22.73 15.61
CA TRP A 121 11.63 -21.80 14.53
C TRP A 121 12.50 -22.01 13.29
N SER A 122 13.69 -22.60 13.45
CA SER A 122 14.57 -22.94 12.32
C SER A 122 13.97 -23.98 11.36
N LYS A 123 13.00 -24.77 11.83
CA LYS A 123 12.29 -25.80 11.04
C LYS A 123 10.92 -25.34 10.57
N TRP A 124 10.52 -24.10 10.86
CA TRP A 124 9.24 -23.59 10.42
C TRP A 124 9.29 -23.17 8.96
N SER A 125 8.55 -23.89 8.12
CA SER A 125 8.55 -23.70 6.66
C SER A 125 8.04 -22.33 6.21
N HIS A 126 7.13 -21.71 6.98
CA HIS A 126 6.52 -20.43 6.63
C HIS A 126 7.09 -19.24 7.41
N LEU A 127 8.17 -19.42 8.17
CA LEU A 127 8.75 -18.34 8.99
C LEU A 127 9.00 -17.07 8.17
N LEU A 128 9.76 -17.20 7.09
CA LEU A 128 10.07 -16.08 6.21
C LEU A 128 8.82 -15.61 5.47
N THR A 129 7.86 -16.50 5.21
CA THR A 129 6.61 -16.11 4.57
C THR A 129 5.82 -15.09 5.35
N PHE A 130 5.72 -15.31 6.66
CA PHE A 130 4.95 -14.43 7.53
C PHE A 130 5.71 -13.17 7.94
N PHE A 131 7.00 -13.31 8.25
CA PHE A 131 7.77 -12.27 8.95
C PHE A 131 8.76 -11.51 8.07
N TYR A 132 9.00 -11.94 6.83
CA TYR A 132 9.79 -11.15 5.89
C TYR A 132 8.89 -10.06 5.29
N PRO A 133 9.36 -8.78 5.24
CA PRO A 133 8.62 -7.71 4.57
C PRO A 133 8.36 -8.06 3.10
N ALA A 134 7.11 -8.01 2.67
CA ALA A 134 6.81 -8.34 1.29
C ALA A 134 7.23 -7.19 0.35
N PRO A 135 7.97 -7.48 -0.74
CA PRO A 135 8.52 -6.46 -1.65
C PRO A 135 7.48 -5.82 -2.57
N TYR A 136 6.32 -6.48 -2.74
CA TYR A 136 5.30 -6.10 -3.71
C TYR A 136 4.32 -5.05 -3.17
N TYR A 137 4.45 -4.71 -1.90
CA TYR A 137 3.70 -3.62 -1.32
C TYR A 137 4.58 -2.39 -1.34
N PHE A 138 3.98 -1.22 -1.58
CA PHE A 138 4.71 0.05 -1.48
C PHE A 138 5.20 0.35 -0.06
N LEU A 139 4.77 -0.44 0.93
CA LEU A 139 5.21 -0.41 2.32
C LEU A 139 5.99 -1.68 2.69
N ARG A 140 7.05 -1.52 3.46
CA ARG A 140 7.84 -2.62 4.03
C ARG A 140 7.11 -3.28 5.20
N LEU A 141 6.05 -4.02 4.89
CA LEU A 141 5.19 -4.69 5.86
C LEU A 141 5.29 -6.23 5.74
N PRO A 142 5.51 -6.95 6.85
CA PRO A 142 5.37 -8.40 6.87
C PRO A 142 3.94 -8.84 6.58
N GLN A 143 3.78 -9.98 5.90
CA GLN A 143 2.45 -10.53 5.57
C GLN A 143 1.61 -10.79 6.82
N ILE A 144 2.26 -11.18 7.92
CA ILE A 144 1.55 -11.43 9.17
C ILE A 144 0.88 -10.17 9.73
N GLU A 145 1.51 -9.00 9.58
CA GLU A 145 0.95 -7.76 10.08
C GLU A 145 -0.24 -7.30 9.23
N MET A 146 -0.15 -7.46 7.91
CA MET A 146 -1.30 -7.23 7.03
C MET A 146 -2.49 -8.14 7.37
N PHE A 147 -2.22 -9.42 7.65
CA PHE A 147 -3.29 -10.37 7.94
C PHE A 147 -3.87 -10.22 9.35
N VAL A 148 -3.05 -10.02 10.38
CA VAL A 148 -3.51 -9.99 11.78
C VAL A 148 -3.82 -8.57 12.24
N ASN A 149 -2.86 -7.67 12.09
CA ASN A 149 -2.94 -6.33 12.65
C ASN A 149 -3.90 -5.44 11.87
N ILE A 150 -3.81 -5.47 10.54
CA ILE A 150 -4.62 -4.62 9.67
C ILE A 150 -5.96 -5.29 9.39
N ARG A 151 -5.95 -6.42 8.68
CA ARG A 151 -7.19 -7.09 8.23
C ARG A 151 -8.12 -7.53 9.35
N HIS A 152 -7.59 -7.95 10.50
CA HIS A 152 -8.40 -8.37 11.65
C HIS A 152 -8.38 -7.36 12.82
N ALA A 153 -7.77 -6.18 12.63
CA ALA A 153 -7.68 -5.12 13.63
C ALA A 153 -7.14 -5.57 15.00
N ILE A 154 -6.23 -6.55 15.04
CA ILE A 154 -5.62 -7.04 16.29
C ILE A 154 -4.30 -6.31 16.51
N ARG A 155 -4.29 -5.30 17.39
CA ARG A 155 -3.09 -4.49 17.66
C ARG A 155 -1.98 -5.26 18.41
N GLY A 156 -0.74 -4.83 18.18
CA GLY A 156 0.49 -5.32 18.83
C GLY A 156 1.27 -6.33 17.99
N ASP A 157 2.55 -6.51 18.29
CA ASP A 157 3.43 -7.43 17.55
C ASP A 157 2.98 -8.88 17.72
N VAL A 158 2.90 -9.61 16.61
CA VAL A 158 2.60 -11.03 16.62
C VAL A 158 3.79 -11.80 17.19
N LEU A 159 3.57 -12.46 18.33
CA LEU A 159 4.53 -13.30 19.01
C LEU A 159 4.12 -14.79 18.87
N PRO A 160 4.72 -15.53 17.92
CA PRO A 160 4.46 -16.95 17.76
C PRO A 160 4.88 -17.75 18.99
N LEU A 161 4.08 -18.77 19.33
CA LEU A 161 4.33 -19.67 20.46
C LEU A 161 4.65 -21.09 20.00
N ALA A 162 3.88 -21.58 19.03
CA ALA A 162 4.08 -22.89 18.43
C ALA A 162 3.51 -22.93 17.01
N TYR A 163 4.14 -23.67 16.12
CA TYR A 163 3.68 -23.90 14.76
C TYR A 163 3.51 -25.40 14.47
N ASN A 164 2.74 -25.70 13.43
CA ASN A 164 2.55 -27.04 12.90
C ASN A 164 2.66 -26.99 11.37
N ASN A 165 3.73 -27.57 10.83
CA ASN A 165 3.99 -27.57 9.38
C ASN A 165 2.95 -28.38 8.60
N SER A 166 2.38 -29.45 9.16
CA SER A 166 1.40 -30.29 8.47
C SER A 166 0.03 -29.62 8.38
N LEU A 167 -0.33 -28.82 9.38
CA LEU A 167 -1.55 -28.02 9.38
C LEU A 167 -1.36 -26.66 8.68
N GLU A 168 -0.13 -26.29 8.34
CA GLU A 168 0.22 -24.94 7.86
C GLU A 168 -0.38 -23.88 8.79
N GLY A 169 -0.12 -23.98 10.08
CA GLY A 169 -0.72 -23.08 11.06
C GLY A 169 0.13 -22.87 12.28
N PHE A 170 -0.18 -21.81 13.03
CA PHE A 170 0.55 -21.50 14.26
C PHE A 170 -0.34 -20.78 15.28
N VAL A 171 0.04 -20.95 16.54
CA VAL A 171 -0.56 -20.29 17.69
C VAL A 171 0.33 -19.12 18.09
N PHE A 172 -0.29 -18.00 18.40
CA PHE A 172 0.42 -16.78 18.79
C PHE A 172 -0.35 -15.98 19.84
N THR A 173 0.34 -15.03 20.45
CA THR A 173 -0.24 -13.91 21.21
C THR A 173 0.28 -12.61 20.63
N THR A 174 -0.28 -11.47 21.05
CA THR A 174 0.25 -10.16 20.66
C THR A 174 1.00 -9.50 21.83
N ILE A 175 2.01 -8.68 21.54
CA ILE A 175 2.71 -7.87 22.54
C ILE A 175 2.70 -6.41 22.11
N ARG A 176 2.35 -5.49 23.02
CA ARG A 176 2.38 -4.07 22.71
C ARG A 176 3.83 -3.58 22.56
N ARG A 177 4.11 -2.80 21.52
CA ARG A 177 5.36 -2.05 21.33
C ARG A 177 5.45 -0.89 22.30
N THR A 178 4.33 -0.23 22.61
CA THR A 178 4.32 0.91 23.53
C THR A 178 4.63 0.47 24.97
N PRO A 179 5.57 1.12 25.68
CA PRO A 179 5.82 0.84 27.09
C PRO A 179 4.60 1.19 27.97
N PRO A 180 4.28 0.38 29.00
CA PRO A 180 4.91 -0.90 29.35
C PRO A 180 4.57 -1.99 28.32
N ARG A 181 5.58 -2.79 27.95
CA ARG A 181 5.36 -3.95 27.07
C ARG A 181 4.50 -4.97 27.80
N GLU A 182 3.23 -5.01 27.46
CA GLU A 182 2.26 -5.94 28.02
C GLU A 182 1.98 -7.06 27.02
N LEU A 183 2.17 -8.30 27.48
CA LEU A 183 1.73 -9.48 26.76
C LEU A 183 0.20 -9.50 26.71
N GLY A 184 -0.33 -9.76 25.53
CA GLY A 184 -1.76 -9.94 25.32
C GLY A 184 -2.25 -11.15 26.11
N ASN A 185 -3.34 -10.97 26.85
CA ASN A 185 -4.01 -12.04 27.59
C ASN A 185 -4.90 -12.91 26.66
N ARG A 186 -4.66 -12.88 25.35
CA ARG A 186 -5.47 -13.56 24.34
C ARG A 186 -4.56 -14.30 23.39
N PHE A 187 -4.96 -15.53 23.07
CA PHE A 187 -4.25 -16.36 22.13
C PHE A 187 -5.10 -16.59 20.90
N TYR A 188 -4.40 -16.74 19.80
CA TYR A 188 -4.99 -16.87 18.48
C TYR A 188 -4.34 -18.03 17.76
N TYR A 189 -5.08 -18.60 16.81
CA TYR A 189 -4.61 -19.63 15.91
C TYR A 189 -4.87 -19.20 14.47
N ILE A 190 -3.84 -19.30 13.63
CA ILE A 190 -3.95 -19.12 12.18
C ILE A 190 -3.95 -20.48 11.51
N ASP A 191 -5.00 -20.76 10.74
CA ASP A 191 -5.01 -21.78 9.70
C ASP A 191 -4.66 -21.10 8.39
N TRP A 192 -3.39 -21.18 7.99
CA TRP A 192 -2.91 -20.47 6.82
C TRP A 192 -3.46 -21.06 5.52
N LYS A 193 -3.61 -22.39 5.48
CA LYS A 193 -4.15 -23.10 4.33
C LYS A 193 -5.55 -22.62 3.98
N ARG A 194 -6.38 -22.33 4.99
CA ARG A 194 -7.73 -21.76 4.80
C ARG A 194 -7.77 -20.24 4.84
N GLN A 195 -6.67 -19.59 5.20
CA GLN A 195 -6.60 -18.16 5.50
C GLN A 195 -7.64 -17.73 6.54
N GLU A 196 -7.79 -18.53 7.59
CA GLU A 196 -8.74 -18.28 8.67
C GLU A 196 -8.01 -17.97 9.98
N LEU A 197 -8.53 -16.98 10.72
CA LEU A 197 -8.04 -16.60 12.03
C LEU A 197 -9.06 -16.99 13.10
N PHE A 198 -8.58 -17.60 14.18
CA PHE A 198 -9.40 -18.03 15.30
C PHE A 198 -8.88 -17.41 16.59
N ARG A 199 -9.79 -16.98 17.45
CA ARG A 199 -9.51 -16.72 18.87
C ARG A 199 -9.68 -18.02 19.63
N ILE A 200 -8.69 -18.36 20.45
CA ILE A 200 -8.77 -19.51 21.35
C ILE A 200 -9.53 -19.03 22.59
N GLU A 201 -10.72 -19.57 22.82
CA GLU A 201 -11.50 -19.26 24.02
C GLU A 201 -11.14 -20.20 25.16
N GLU A 202 -11.07 -19.61 26.33
CA GLU A 202 -10.87 -20.31 27.58
C GLU A 202 -12.19 -20.44 28.31
N GLY A 203 -12.35 -21.53 29.08
CA GLY A 203 -13.48 -21.65 30.00
C GLY A 203 -13.50 -20.52 31.04
N GLU A 204 -14.62 -20.36 31.75
CA GLU A 204 -14.82 -19.28 32.74
C GLU A 204 -13.70 -19.27 33.82
N GLY A 205 -12.80 -18.28 33.76
CA GLY A 205 -11.85 -17.99 34.84
C GLY A 205 -10.42 -17.61 34.42
N GLY A 206 -10.24 -16.37 33.95
CA GLY A 206 -8.95 -15.65 34.02
C GLY A 206 -7.94 -15.94 32.91
N GLY A 207 -7.28 -14.88 32.43
CA GLY A 207 -6.38 -14.92 31.27
C GLY A 207 -5.28 -15.99 31.35
N THR A 208 -5.09 -16.69 30.24
CA THR A 208 -4.06 -17.73 30.13
C THR A 208 -2.66 -17.14 30.05
N SER A 209 -1.76 -17.69 30.85
CA SER A 209 -0.33 -17.48 30.64
C SER A 209 0.14 -18.34 29.48
N GLU A 210 1.24 -17.97 28.82
CA GLU A 210 1.84 -18.79 27.75
C GLU A 210 2.03 -20.26 28.16
N LYS A 211 2.48 -20.50 29.41
CA LYS A 211 2.64 -21.85 29.97
C LYS A 211 1.32 -22.62 29.99
N ARG A 212 0.21 -21.96 30.33
CA ARG A 212 -1.12 -22.56 30.34
C ARG A 212 -1.61 -22.83 28.92
N MET A 213 -1.30 -21.99 27.94
CA MET A 213 -1.63 -22.23 26.52
C MET A 213 -0.92 -23.48 25.97
N VAL A 214 0.37 -23.63 26.27
CA VAL A 214 1.15 -24.83 25.91
C VAL A 214 0.58 -26.09 26.55
N GLN A 215 0.15 -25.98 27.82
CA GLN A 215 -0.50 -27.09 28.52
C GLN A 215 -1.85 -27.44 27.88
N LEU A 216 -2.65 -26.45 27.50
CA LEU A 216 -3.90 -26.66 26.77
C LEU A 216 -3.66 -27.34 25.41
N LEU A 217 -2.63 -26.93 24.65
CA LEU A 217 -2.22 -27.61 23.41
C LEU A 217 -1.93 -29.09 23.65
N ARG A 218 -1.27 -29.42 24.76
CA ARG A 218 -0.97 -30.81 25.10
C ARG A 218 -2.23 -31.58 25.51
N ASP A 219 -3.00 -31.05 26.44
CA ASP A 219 -4.14 -31.74 27.05
C ASP A 219 -5.27 -31.96 26.04
N SER A 220 -5.45 -31.01 25.12
CA SER A 220 -6.43 -31.06 24.04
C SER A 220 -5.96 -31.88 22.83
N ARG A 221 -4.76 -32.47 22.90
CA ARG A 221 -4.09 -33.19 21.80
C ARG A 221 -3.95 -32.36 20.52
N GLY A 222 -3.69 -31.06 20.66
CA GLY A 222 -3.57 -30.10 19.56
C GLY A 222 -4.73 -29.10 19.53
N ILE A 223 -4.93 -28.46 18.37
CA ILE A 223 -5.93 -27.40 18.19
C ILE A 223 -7.36 -27.92 18.04
N GLU A 224 -7.53 -29.17 17.59
CA GLU A 224 -8.85 -29.79 17.35
C GLU A 224 -9.68 -29.96 18.62
N GLY A 225 -9.02 -30.14 19.77
CA GLY A 225 -9.69 -30.25 21.07
C GLY A 225 -9.95 -28.91 21.76
N MET A 226 -9.59 -27.79 21.14
CA MET A 226 -9.77 -26.45 21.72
C MET A 226 -11.09 -25.81 21.31
N ASN A 227 -11.57 -24.88 22.15
CA ASN A 227 -12.68 -24.02 21.77
C ASN A 227 -12.16 -22.86 20.90
N LEU A 228 -12.44 -22.93 19.60
CA LEU A 228 -12.00 -21.95 18.62
C LEU A 228 -13.18 -21.09 18.15
N VAL A 229 -13.05 -19.78 18.32
CA VAL A 229 -14.00 -18.82 17.75
C VAL A 229 -13.39 -18.17 16.53
N LYS A 230 -13.96 -18.48 15.36
CA LYS A 230 -13.53 -17.87 14.10
C LYS A 230 -13.74 -16.35 14.16
N LEU A 231 -12.66 -15.60 13.94
CA LEU A 231 -12.71 -14.16 13.77
C LEU A 231 -13.07 -13.82 12.32
N ARG A 232 -13.90 -12.80 12.16
CA ARG A 232 -14.17 -12.21 10.86
C ARG A 232 -13.17 -11.08 10.61
N PRO A 233 -12.75 -10.86 9.36
CA PRO A 233 -12.04 -9.65 8.99
C PRO A 233 -12.82 -8.41 9.44
N ASP A 234 -12.07 -7.39 9.84
CA ASP A 234 -12.62 -6.08 10.10
C ASP A 234 -12.91 -5.38 8.76
N PRO A 235 -14.15 -4.88 8.52
CA PRO A 235 -14.49 -4.26 7.24
C PRO A 235 -13.65 -3.03 6.89
N GLU A 236 -13.18 -2.26 7.88
CA GLU A 236 -12.28 -1.14 7.65
C GLU A 236 -10.87 -1.65 7.34
N GLY A 237 -10.38 -2.64 8.09
CA GLY A 237 -9.11 -3.31 7.85
C GLY A 237 -8.98 -3.90 6.46
N ASP A 238 -10.03 -4.57 5.94
CA ASP A 238 -10.06 -5.08 4.55
C ASP A 238 -9.92 -3.94 3.51
N ARG A 239 -10.57 -2.78 3.74
CA ARG A 239 -10.44 -1.62 2.84
C ARG A 239 -9.04 -1.02 2.90
N VAL A 240 -8.45 -0.96 4.09
CA VAL A 240 -7.08 -0.49 4.30
C VAL A 240 -6.08 -1.39 3.59
N VAL A 241 -6.25 -2.72 3.68
CA VAL A 241 -5.44 -3.67 2.90
C VAL A 241 -5.58 -3.40 1.40
N GLN A 242 -6.80 -3.18 0.91
CA GLN A 242 -7.01 -2.89 -0.51
C GLN A 242 -6.30 -1.59 -0.94
N ARG A 243 -6.42 -0.52 -0.16
CA ARG A 243 -5.70 0.74 -0.39
C ARG A 243 -4.18 0.54 -0.41
N ILE A 244 -3.65 -0.35 0.44
CA ILE A 244 -2.23 -0.69 0.40
C ILE A 244 -1.84 -1.38 -0.91
N LEU A 245 -2.68 -2.30 -1.40
CA LEU A 245 -2.46 -2.97 -2.69
C LEU A 245 -2.57 -2.00 -3.86
N ASP A 246 -3.42 -0.97 -3.72
CA ASP A 246 -3.64 0.08 -4.70
C ASP A 246 -2.61 1.24 -4.60
N HIS A 247 -1.58 1.09 -3.75
CA HIS A 247 -0.49 2.05 -3.56
C HIS A 247 -0.95 3.44 -3.06
N ASP A 248 -2.05 3.51 -2.32
CA ASP A 248 -2.57 4.75 -1.72
C ASP A 248 -1.76 5.11 -0.45
N ASP A 249 -0.92 6.14 -0.55
CA ASP A 249 0.00 6.60 0.49
C ASP A 249 -0.68 7.28 1.69
N THR A 250 -1.88 7.82 1.49
CA THR A 250 -2.68 8.43 2.55
C THR A 250 -3.13 7.42 3.61
N VAL A 251 -2.89 6.12 3.38
CA VAL A 251 -3.07 5.04 4.36
C VAL A 251 -1.99 5.02 5.45
N ILE A 252 -0.79 5.58 5.21
CA ILE A 252 0.35 5.48 6.14
C ILE A 252 0.04 6.06 7.53
N PRO A 253 -0.53 7.27 7.67
CA PRO A 253 -0.89 7.82 8.98
C PRO A 253 -1.95 6.97 9.70
N LEU A 254 -2.94 6.47 8.94
CA LEU A 254 -4.01 5.63 9.45
C LEU A 254 -3.48 4.31 10.04
N LEU A 255 -2.45 3.73 9.40
CA LEU A 255 -1.82 2.51 9.88
C LEU A 255 -1.19 2.69 11.25
N GLY A 256 -0.39 3.75 11.45
CA GLY A 256 0.26 4.00 12.73
C GLY A 256 -0.71 4.33 13.86
N GLU A 257 -1.82 4.99 13.56
CA GLU A 257 -2.80 5.39 14.58
C GLU A 257 -3.69 4.21 15.02
N LYS A 258 -4.27 3.49 14.05
CA LYS A 258 -5.35 2.52 14.31
C LYS A 258 -4.89 1.07 14.41
N TYR A 259 -3.97 0.65 13.55
CA TYR A 259 -3.71 -0.78 13.32
C TYR A 259 -2.36 -1.23 13.86
N LEU A 260 -1.32 -0.45 13.54
CA LEU A 260 0.04 -0.65 13.96
C LEU A 260 0.33 0.23 15.18
N GLU A 261 1.43 -0.05 15.85
CA GLU A 261 1.95 0.80 16.94
C GLU A 261 3.22 1.53 16.48
N TYR A 262 3.39 1.65 15.15
CA TYR A 262 4.52 2.27 14.48
C TYR A 262 4.12 2.69 13.06
N THR A 263 4.88 3.61 12.47
CA THR A 263 4.71 4.00 11.07
C THR A 263 5.57 3.10 10.18
N PRO A 264 4.98 2.33 9.25
CA PRO A 264 5.75 1.45 8.38
C PRO A 264 6.60 2.25 7.39
N ALA A 265 7.81 1.77 7.13
CA ALA A 265 8.70 2.41 6.17
C ALA A 265 8.23 2.13 4.74
N PRO A 266 8.32 3.10 3.82
CA PRO A 266 8.09 2.86 2.39
C PRO A 266 9.17 1.96 1.79
N THR A 267 8.87 1.30 0.67
CA THR A 267 9.87 0.54 -0.10
C THR A 267 10.82 1.46 -0.84
N GLU A 268 12.00 0.93 -1.22
CA GLU A 268 12.97 1.70 -2.04
C GLU A 268 12.36 2.16 -3.37
N ALA A 269 11.49 1.35 -3.98
CA ALA A 269 10.79 1.72 -5.21
C ALA A 269 9.92 2.97 -5.03
N LEU A 270 9.20 3.08 -3.90
CA LEU A 270 8.40 4.26 -3.60
C LEU A 270 9.26 5.47 -3.24
N LEU A 271 10.35 5.25 -2.49
CA LEU A 271 11.34 6.31 -2.23
C LEU A 271 11.92 6.85 -3.53
N ASP A 272 12.19 5.98 -4.50
CA ASP A 272 12.74 6.35 -5.81
C ASP A 272 11.70 7.09 -6.67
N HIS A 273 10.43 6.71 -6.57
CA HIS A 273 9.32 7.47 -7.16
C HIS A 273 9.26 8.89 -6.60
N TYR A 274 9.23 9.08 -5.28
CA TYR A 274 9.18 10.42 -4.67
C TYR A 274 10.43 11.24 -4.95
N ILE A 275 11.62 10.61 -4.99
CA ILE A 275 12.84 11.29 -5.42
C ILE A 275 12.70 11.75 -6.87
N GLY A 276 12.17 10.90 -7.75
CA GLY A 276 11.91 11.25 -9.15
C GLY A 276 10.90 12.38 -9.31
N GLU A 277 9.78 12.38 -8.58
CA GLU A 277 8.79 13.46 -8.59
C GLU A 277 9.38 14.77 -8.07
N ALA A 278 10.08 14.73 -6.93
CA ALA A 278 10.75 15.91 -6.38
C ALA A 278 11.84 16.44 -7.32
N GLU A 279 12.57 15.55 -8.01
CA GLU A 279 13.55 15.93 -9.03
C GLU A 279 12.88 16.53 -10.27
N ALA A 280 11.77 15.98 -10.74
CA ALA A 280 11.01 16.50 -11.88
C ALA A 280 10.46 17.91 -11.60
N LEU A 281 9.95 18.15 -10.39
CA LEU A 281 9.53 19.48 -9.95
C LEU A 281 10.71 20.48 -9.97
N THR A 282 11.91 20.04 -9.58
CA THR A 282 13.11 20.91 -9.62
C THR A 282 13.74 21.06 -11.01
N GLN A 283 13.56 20.10 -11.92
CA GLN A 283 14.11 20.15 -13.29
C GLN A 283 13.18 20.85 -14.28
N GLY A 284 11.88 20.94 -13.98
CA GLY A 284 10.95 21.79 -14.72
C GLY A 284 11.34 23.26 -14.74
N GLU A 285 12.14 23.72 -13.77
CA GLU A 285 12.70 25.08 -13.71
C GLU A 285 13.87 25.34 -14.68
N GLU A 286 14.64 24.31 -15.08
CA GLU A 286 15.84 24.50 -15.90
C GLU A 286 15.62 24.28 -17.41
N VAL A 287 14.45 23.78 -17.84
CA VAL A 287 14.19 23.40 -19.25
C VAL A 287 13.08 24.23 -19.93
N GLN A 288 12.53 25.26 -19.28
CA GLN A 288 11.61 26.19 -19.97
C GLN A 288 12.33 27.38 -20.64
N GLU A 289 13.27 27.07 -21.54
CA GLU A 289 13.46 27.84 -22.76
C GLU A 289 13.38 26.84 -23.92
N GLU A 290 12.45 27.06 -24.85
CA GLU A 290 12.16 26.24 -26.04
C GLU A 290 11.11 25.12 -25.91
N GLY A 291 9.86 25.56 -25.72
CA GLY A 291 8.73 25.04 -26.49
C GLY A 291 8.25 23.61 -26.20
N ALA A 292 7.51 23.44 -25.10
CA ALA A 292 6.66 22.27 -24.90
C ALA A 292 5.22 22.70 -24.65
N ALA A 293 4.31 22.16 -25.46
CA ALA A 293 2.88 22.32 -25.29
C ALA A 293 2.46 21.74 -23.93
N VAL A 294 1.79 22.56 -23.13
CA VAL A 294 1.20 22.19 -21.84
C VAL A 294 0.19 21.07 -22.08
N GLU A 295 0.50 19.85 -21.63
CA GLU A 295 -0.53 18.81 -21.47
C GLU A 295 -1.43 19.22 -20.30
N GLU A 296 -2.71 19.44 -20.59
CA GLU A 296 -3.75 19.72 -19.59
C GLU A 296 -3.89 18.54 -18.63
N HIS A 297 -3.27 18.65 -17.45
CA HIS A 297 -3.69 17.84 -16.31
C HIS A 297 -5.09 18.28 -15.87
N PRO A 298 -6.03 17.35 -15.62
CA PRO A 298 -7.36 17.70 -15.14
C PRO A 298 -7.28 18.13 -13.67
N GLY A 299 -7.00 19.41 -13.45
CA GLY A 299 -7.06 20.05 -12.13
C GLY A 299 -8.47 20.02 -11.56
N GLU A 300 -8.57 20.04 -10.23
CA GLU A 300 -9.85 20.12 -9.53
C GLU A 300 -10.66 21.35 -10.01
N PRO A 301 -11.99 21.24 -10.14
CA PRO A 301 -12.82 22.31 -10.70
C PRO A 301 -12.84 23.60 -9.85
N GLU A 302 -12.42 23.53 -8.58
CA GLU A 302 -12.36 24.70 -7.70
C GLU A 302 -11.08 25.53 -7.90
N THR A 303 -9.95 24.89 -8.18
CA THR A 303 -8.65 25.58 -8.38
C THR A 303 -8.57 26.24 -9.76
N THR A 304 -9.18 25.62 -10.77
CA THR A 304 -9.36 26.23 -12.10
C THR A 304 -10.24 27.46 -12.06
N LYS A 305 -11.30 27.44 -11.26
CA LYS A 305 -12.19 28.60 -11.08
C LYS A 305 -11.50 29.75 -10.36
N ALA A 306 -10.72 29.47 -9.30
CA ALA A 306 -9.96 30.50 -8.59
C ALA A 306 -8.97 31.21 -9.52
N LEU A 307 -8.29 30.46 -10.40
CA LEU A 307 -7.39 31.02 -11.41
C LEU A 307 -8.11 31.93 -12.40
N GLU A 308 -9.25 31.50 -12.95
CA GLU A 308 -10.06 32.32 -13.86
C GLU A 308 -10.53 33.62 -13.19
N ASP A 309 -10.99 33.54 -11.93
CA ASP A 309 -11.45 34.70 -11.16
C ASP A 309 -10.29 35.70 -10.88
N ILE A 310 -9.05 35.22 -10.65
CA ILE A 310 -7.86 36.07 -10.50
C ILE A 310 -7.54 36.79 -11.81
N LEU A 311 -7.49 36.04 -12.93
CA LEU A 311 -7.16 36.59 -14.25
C LEU A 311 -8.19 37.63 -14.71
N GLU A 312 -9.48 37.36 -14.50
CA GLU A 312 -10.54 38.30 -14.84
C GLU A 312 -10.47 39.58 -13.97
N SER A 313 -10.10 39.47 -12.68
CA SER A 313 -9.93 40.65 -11.81
C SER A 313 -8.75 41.52 -12.24
N MET A 314 -7.68 40.93 -12.78
CA MET A 314 -6.49 41.66 -13.22
C MET A 314 -6.63 42.29 -14.61
N ARG A 315 -7.49 41.72 -15.45
CA ARG A 315 -7.65 42.15 -16.85
C ARG A 315 -7.96 43.65 -16.94
N GLY A 316 -7.07 44.38 -17.62
CA GLY A 316 -7.19 45.83 -17.84
C GLY A 316 -6.86 46.71 -16.63
N LYS A 317 -6.38 46.14 -15.51
CA LYS A 317 -5.86 46.88 -14.35
C LYS A 317 -4.33 46.84 -14.25
N VAL A 318 -3.72 45.92 -14.98
CA VAL A 318 -2.27 45.72 -15.05
C VAL A 318 -1.81 46.06 -16.47
N PRO A 319 -0.61 46.63 -16.66
CA PRO A 319 -0.04 46.85 -18.00
C PRO A 319 -0.01 45.56 -18.84
N GLU A 320 -0.34 45.65 -20.13
CA GLU A 320 -0.40 44.49 -21.05
C GLU A 320 0.92 43.68 -21.07
N ASP A 321 2.07 44.33 -20.90
CA ASP A 321 3.39 43.70 -20.87
C ASP A 321 3.66 42.89 -19.59
N GLN A 322 2.91 43.15 -18.52
CA GLN A 322 2.96 42.38 -17.27
C GLN A 322 1.83 41.33 -17.19
N GLU A 323 0.71 41.55 -17.88
CA GLU A 323 -0.43 40.62 -17.88
C GLU A 323 -0.03 39.23 -18.40
N GLU A 324 0.78 39.15 -19.46
CA GLU A 324 1.29 37.87 -19.98
C GLU A 324 2.22 37.14 -18.99
N GLU A 325 3.14 37.87 -18.34
CA GLU A 325 4.08 37.28 -17.38
C GLU A 325 3.36 36.77 -16.12
N ILE A 326 2.43 37.55 -15.58
CA ILE A 326 1.65 37.13 -14.40
C ILE A 326 0.74 35.96 -14.75
N THR A 327 0.13 35.97 -15.94
CA THR A 327 -0.67 34.83 -16.42
C THR A 327 0.17 33.56 -16.49
N ARG A 328 1.38 33.63 -17.06
CA ARG A 328 2.29 32.48 -17.14
C ARG A 328 2.62 31.93 -15.74
N ARG A 329 3.01 32.83 -14.82
CA ARG A 329 3.37 32.44 -13.45
C ARG A 329 2.18 31.89 -12.64
N LEU A 330 0.96 32.37 -12.88
CA LEU A 330 -0.23 31.83 -12.22
C LEU A 330 -0.57 30.40 -12.69
N TYR A 331 -0.34 30.09 -13.98
CA TYR A 331 -0.45 28.71 -14.46
C TYR A 331 0.66 27.81 -13.88
N GLU A 332 1.89 28.32 -13.76
CA GLU A 332 2.99 27.61 -13.08
C GLU A 332 2.63 27.34 -11.61
N LEU A 333 2.10 28.33 -10.88
CA LEU A 333 1.70 28.18 -9.49
C LEU A 333 0.52 27.22 -9.33
N GLN A 334 -0.46 27.23 -10.24
CA GLN A 334 -1.56 26.25 -10.23
C GLN A 334 -1.05 24.81 -10.33
N ALA A 335 0.00 24.58 -11.12
CA ALA A 335 0.58 23.26 -11.29
C ALA A 335 1.40 22.82 -10.07
N GLN A 336 2.03 23.76 -9.36
CA GLN A 336 2.97 23.46 -8.27
C GLN A 336 2.35 23.51 -6.86
N ALA A 337 1.48 24.49 -6.60
CA ALA A 337 0.93 24.78 -5.28
C ALA A 337 -0.50 25.37 -5.39
N PRO A 338 -1.49 24.56 -5.81
CA PRO A 338 -2.85 25.04 -6.07
C PRO A 338 -3.57 25.63 -4.85
N GLU A 339 -3.18 25.25 -3.63
CA GLU A 339 -3.69 25.80 -2.37
C GLU A 339 -3.37 27.29 -2.19
N GLU A 340 -2.26 27.77 -2.74
CA GLU A 340 -1.80 29.17 -2.62
C GLU A 340 -2.63 30.13 -3.51
N LEU A 341 -3.34 29.61 -4.51
CA LEU A 341 -4.25 30.40 -5.35
C LEU A 341 -5.39 31.03 -4.54
N GLY A 342 -5.76 30.45 -3.40
CA GLY A 342 -6.79 31.02 -2.52
C GLY A 342 -6.38 32.38 -1.94
N GLU A 343 -5.13 32.51 -1.51
CA GLU A 343 -4.61 33.77 -0.93
C GLU A 343 -4.44 34.86 -1.99
N LEU A 344 -4.00 34.46 -3.20
CA LEU A 344 -3.92 35.34 -4.37
C LEU A 344 -5.29 35.83 -4.81
N LEU A 345 -6.32 34.98 -4.78
CA LEU A 345 -7.69 35.38 -5.09
C LEU A 345 -8.21 36.45 -4.11
N GLU A 346 -7.93 36.31 -2.81
CA GLU A 346 -8.31 37.33 -1.82
C GLU A 346 -7.60 38.68 -2.06
N MET A 347 -6.34 38.65 -2.52
CA MET A 347 -5.61 39.86 -2.91
C MET A 347 -6.18 40.49 -4.19
N ALA A 348 -6.44 39.68 -5.22
CA ALA A 348 -7.04 40.13 -6.47
C ALA A 348 -8.45 40.72 -6.27
N GLN A 349 -9.27 40.17 -5.36
CA GLN A 349 -10.58 40.73 -5.03
C GLN A 349 -10.49 42.09 -4.32
N LYS A 350 -9.42 42.34 -3.55
CA LYS A 350 -9.20 43.66 -2.91
C LYS A 350 -8.86 44.74 -3.95
N MET A 351 -8.38 44.37 -5.14
CA MET A 351 -8.09 45.31 -6.23
C MET A 351 -9.33 45.89 -6.92
N ASP A 352 -10.50 45.25 -6.82
CA ASP A 352 -11.74 45.72 -7.48
C ASP A 352 -12.22 47.10 -7.00
N GLY A 353 -11.73 47.59 -5.86
CA GLY A 353 -12.06 48.91 -5.32
C GLY A 353 -10.95 49.96 -5.40
N MET A 354 -9.82 49.65 -6.03
CA MET A 354 -8.61 50.48 -6.00
C MET A 354 -8.53 51.44 -7.19
N THR A 355 -7.87 52.58 -7.00
CA THR A 355 -7.51 53.48 -8.11
C THR A 355 -6.37 52.87 -8.94
N GLU A 356 -6.22 53.28 -10.20
CA GLU A 356 -5.16 52.79 -11.11
C GLU A 356 -3.76 52.80 -10.47
N ASP A 357 -3.33 53.92 -9.89
CA ASP A 357 -2.04 54.04 -9.17
C ASP A 357 -1.90 53.12 -7.94
N GLN A 358 -3.02 52.66 -7.35
CA GLN A 358 -3.02 51.72 -6.23
C GLN A 358 -3.00 50.27 -6.74
N ALA A 359 -3.72 50.00 -7.82
CA ALA A 359 -3.70 48.70 -8.49
C ALA A 359 -2.32 48.38 -9.06
N GLU A 360 -1.61 49.36 -9.63
CA GLU A 360 -0.23 49.20 -10.11
C GLU A 360 0.72 48.78 -8.99
N ARG A 361 0.68 49.47 -7.83
CA ARG A 361 1.53 49.10 -6.67
C ARG A 361 1.19 47.72 -6.09
N VAL A 362 -0.10 47.39 -6.04
CA VAL A 362 -0.53 46.06 -5.57
C VAL A 362 -0.15 44.98 -6.58
N GLY A 363 -0.16 45.29 -7.89
CA GLY A 363 0.37 44.41 -8.93
C GLY A 363 1.86 44.13 -8.75
N GLU A 364 2.66 45.15 -8.46
CA GLU A 364 4.08 45.00 -8.12
C GLU A 364 4.27 44.15 -6.84
N GLU A 365 3.48 44.40 -5.78
CA GLU A 365 3.52 43.61 -4.54
C GLU A 365 3.12 42.14 -4.77
N ILE A 366 2.12 41.87 -5.61
CA ILE A 366 1.71 40.52 -6.00
C ILE A 366 2.83 39.83 -6.79
N GLN A 367 3.48 40.54 -7.70
CA GLN A 367 4.57 39.99 -8.51
C GLN A 367 5.80 39.66 -7.65
N GLU A 368 6.14 40.52 -6.69
CA GLU A 368 7.20 40.30 -5.70
C GLU A 368 6.84 39.09 -4.81
N ALA A 369 5.62 39.06 -4.24
CA ALA A 369 5.16 37.97 -3.40
C ALA A 369 5.12 36.61 -4.13
N MET A 370 4.68 36.59 -5.40
CA MET A 370 4.73 35.36 -6.22
C MET A 370 6.16 34.92 -6.51
N GLY A 371 7.09 35.86 -6.71
CA GLY A 371 8.51 35.56 -6.87
C GLY A 371 9.09 34.90 -5.63
N ASP A 372 8.88 35.52 -4.47
CA ASP A 372 9.33 35.00 -3.18
C ASP A 372 8.73 33.61 -2.86
N LEU A 373 7.44 33.42 -3.15
CA LEU A 373 6.74 32.15 -2.93
C LEU A 373 7.28 31.03 -3.83
N MET A 374 7.50 31.30 -5.12
CA MET A 374 8.10 30.31 -6.03
C MET A 374 9.54 29.97 -5.62
N ASP A 375 10.32 30.96 -5.20
CA ASP A 375 11.66 30.72 -4.65
C ASP A 375 11.61 29.86 -3.38
N GLU A 376 10.63 30.07 -2.49
CA GLU A 376 10.43 29.28 -1.28
C GLU A 376 9.99 27.84 -1.58
N VAL A 377 9.04 27.64 -2.50
CA VAL A 377 8.59 26.32 -2.97
C VAL A 377 9.75 25.56 -3.63
N SER A 378 10.54 26.25 -4.45
CA SER A 378 11.73 25.70 -5.10
C SER A 378 12.80 25.28 -4.09
N GLN A 379 13.11 26.15 -3.11
CA GLN A 379 14.06 25.86 -2.05
C GLN A 379 13.58 24.71 -1.14
N SER A 380 12.30 24.66 -0.84
CA SER A 380 11.67 23.60 -0.06
C SER A 380 11.74 22.26 -0.80
N SER A 381 11.44 22.25 -2.09
CA SER A 381 11.55 21.07 -2.96
C SER A 381 12.98 20.57 -3.06
N LYS A 382 13.96 21.46 -3.27
CA LYS A 382 15.41 21.14 -3.27
C LYS A 382 15.86 20.56 -1.93
N THR A 383 15.37 21.13 -0.82
CA THR A 383 15.67 20.65 0.53
C THR A 383 15.08 19.27 0.77
N LEU A 384 13.82 19.04 0.37
CA LEU A 384 13.15 17.75 0.47
C LEU A 384 13.88 16.68 -0.35
N ALA A 385 14.22 16.96 -1.61
CA ALA A 385 14.96 16.05 -2.47
C ALA A 385 16.33 15.68 -1.85
N LYS A 386 17.02 16.65 -1.25
CA LYS A 386 18.29 16.40 -0.53
C LYS A 386 18.08 15.52 0.71
N LEU A 387 17.06 15.79 1.52
CA LEU A 387 16.75 14.99 2.70
C LEU A 387 16.35 13.55 2.34
N LEU A 388 15.57 13.35 1.28
CA LEU A 388 15.21 12.03 0.77
C LEU A 388 16.45 11.27 0.28
N LYS A 389 17.35 11.93 -0.46
CA LYS A 389 18.64 11.35 -0.88
C LYS A 389 19.53 10.97 0.30
N GLU A 390 19.63 11.82 1.31
CA GLU A 390 20.40 11.53 2.53
C GLU A 390 19.78 10.36 3.31
N THR A 391 18.46 10.31 3.42
CA THR A 391 17.74 9.20 4.07
C THR A 391 17.97 7.89 3.34
N LYS A 392 17.91 7.87 2.00
CA LYS A 392 18.26 6.70 1.16
C LYS A 392 19.72 6.28 1.32
N LYS A 393 20.64 7.24 1.49
CA LYS A 393 22.06 6.95 1.74
C LYS A 393 22.28 6.36 3.12
N GLN A 394 21.58 6.85 4.15
CA GLN A 394 21.65 6.32 5.50
C GLN A 394 21.01 4.94 5.60
N SER A 395 19.88 4.69 4.92
CA SER A 395 19.28 3.36 4.88
C SER A 395 20.23 2.34 4.26
N LYS A 396 20.92 2.70 3.17
CA LYS A 396 21.95 1.85 2.52
C LYS A 396 23.25 1.68 3.32
N ALA A 397 23.53 2.56 4.27
CA ALA A 397 24.72 2.46 5.12
C ALA A 397 24.45 1.65 6.41
N ASN A 398 23.18 1.55 6.81
CA ASN A 398 22.73 0.81 7.98
C ASN A 398 22.21 -0.59 7.65
N ALA A 399 21.86 -0.85 6.39
CA ALA A 399 21.80 -2.18 5.80
C ALA A 399 23.23 -2.64 5.49
#